data_AF-Q08WJ8-F1
#
_entry.id   AF-Q08WJ8-F1
#
_cell.length_a   1.000
_cell.length_b   1.000
_cell.length_c   1.000
_cell.angle_alpha   90.00
_cell.angle_beta   90.00
_cell.angle_gamma   90.00
#
_symmetry.space_group_name_H-M   'P 1'
#
loop_
_entity.id
_entity.type
_entity.pdbx_description
1 polymer ?
#
loop_
_entity_poly.entity_id
_entity_poly.type
_entity_poly.pdbx_seq_one_letter_code
_entity_poly.pdbx_strand_id
1 'polypeptide(L)'
;MQCKRRFTTYERVEELYPLIVKKDGRREAFDREKILTGLKKACEKRPVSADQIEETVGAIERLLQGTGEKEVPSRVIGEEVMRRLQALDVVAYVRFASVYRSFRDVDEFMKELKELAGQSKAGGAKPQTGEDGQPS
;
A
#
# COMPACT_ATOMS: atom_id res chain seq x y z
N MET A 1 -41.53 25.48 6.77
CA MET A 1 -40.84 24.28 7.29
C MET A 1 -39.38 24.35 6.86
N GLN A 2 -38.46 24.62 7.79
CA GLN A 2 -37.04 24.80 7.47
C GLN A 2 -36.36 23.43 7.34
N CYS A 3 -36.10 23.03 6.10
CA CYS A 3 -35.20 21.91 5.79
C CYS A 3 -33.78 22.27 6.25
N LYS A 4 -33.38 21.75 7.41
CA LYS A 4 -32.00 21.68 7.86
C LYS A 4 -31.25 20.66 6.98
N ARG A 5 -30.67 21.12 5.86
CA ARG A 5 -29.64 20.35 5.15
C ARG A 5 -28.41 20.29 6.05
N ARG A 6 -28.21 19.15 6.72
CA ARG A 6 -26.94 18.79 7.35
C ARG A 6 -25.98 18.45 6.23
N PHE A 7 -25.19 19.43 5.79
CA PHE A 7 -24.00 19.17 5.01
C PHE A 7 -23.03 18.40 5.91
N THR A 8 -23.04 17.09 5.81
CA THR A 8 -22.06 16.26 6.51
C THR A 8 -20.77 16.30 5.70
N THR A 9 -19.65 16.57 6.36
CA THR A 9 -18.28 16.71 5.81
C THR A 9 -17.86 15.61 4.82
N TYR A 10 -18.58 14.48 4.76
CA TYR A 10 -18.38 13.39 3.79
C TYR A 10 -18.48 13.80 2.32
N GLU A 11 -19.41 14.69 1.92
CA GLU A 11 -19.56 15.09 0.50
C GLU A 11 -18.27 15.70 -0.07
N ARG A 12 -17.51 16.45 0.74
CA ARG A 12 -16.23 17.04 0.30
C ARG A 12 -15.09 16.02 0.23
N VAL A 13 -15.11 14.98 1.06
CA VAL A 13 -14.07 13.93 1.05
C VAL A 13 -14.23 13.05 -0.18
N GLU A 14 -15.47 12.81 -0.63
CA GLU A 14 -15.75 12.09 -1.89
C GLU A 14 -15.25 12.83 -3.13
N GLU A 15 -15.19 14.16 -3.14
CA GLU A 15 -14.64 14.94 -4.26
C GLU A 15 -13.10 14.95 -4.32
N LEU A 16 -12.42 14.68 -3.20
CA LEU A 16 -10.96 14.75 -3.09
C LEU A 16 -10.26 13.45 -3.50
N TYR A 17 -10.95 12.31 -3.45
CA TYR A 17 -10.37 10.99 -3.69
C TYR A 17 -11.23 10.16 -4.66
N PRO A 18 -10.60 9.30 -5.49
CA PRO A 18 -11.33 8.39 -6.36
C PRO A 18 -12.18 7.39 -5.57
N LEU A 19 -13.24 6.90 -6.22
CA LEU A 19 -13.95 5.71 -5.74
C LEU A 19 -13.04 4.48 -5.84
N ILE A 20 -13.09 3.63 -4.82
CA ILE A 20 -12.30 2.41 -4.76
C ILE A 20 -13.12 1.24 -5.31
N VAL A 21 -12.65 0.65 -6.40
CA VAL A 21 -13.25 -0.53 -7.02
C VAL A 21 -12.68 -1.78 -6.35
N LYS A 22 -13.52 -2.48 -5.58
CA LYS A 22 -13.16 -3.72 -4.87
C LYS A 22 -13.11 -4.90 -5.84
N LYS A 23 -12.51 -6.01 -5.38
CA LYS A 23 -12.33 -7.25 -6.19
C LYS A 23 -13.65 -7.85 -6.69
N ASP A 24 -14.74 -7.64 -5.96
CA ASP A 24 -16.10 -8.08 -6.31
C ASP A 24 -16.84 -7.09 -7.23
N GLY A 25 -16.17 -6.02 -7.66
CA GLY A 25 -16.74 -4.97 -8.52
C GLY A 25 -17.52 -3.89 -7.79
N ARG A 26 -17.68 -4.00 -6.46
CA ARG A 26 -18.32 -2.93 -5.67
C ARG A 26 -17.44 -1.69 -5.64
N ARG A 27 -18.09 -0.53 -5.65
CA ARG A 27 -17.45 0.79 -5.48
C ARG A 27 -17.73 1.29 -4.08
N GLU A 28 -16.68 1.74 -3.40
CA GLU A 28 -16.81 2.40 -2.10
C GLU A 28 -15.96 3.68 -2.10
N ALA A 29 -16.37 4.67 -1.31
CA ALA A 29 -15.53 5.83 -1.07
C ALA A 29 -14.19 5.40 -0.43
N PHE A 30 -13.11 6.10 -0.78
CA PHE A 30 -11.84 5.93 -0.10
C PHE A 30 -12.00 6.22 1.40
N ASP A 31 -11.48 5.32 2.22
CA ASP A 31 -11.55 5.41 3.68
C ASP A 31 -10.14 5.23 4.25
N ARG A 32 -9.57 6.35 4.70
CA ARG A 32 -8.26 6.42 5.34
C ARG A 32 -8.16 5.50 6.56
N GLU A 33 -9.19 5.46 7.39
CA GLU A 33 -9.18 4.71 8.65
C GLU A 33 -9.10 3.21 8.43
N LYS A 34 -9.68 2.70 7.32
CA LYS A 34 -9.52 1.28 6.93
C LYS A 34 -8.04 0.93 6.70
N ILE A 35 -7.30 1.78 6.02
CA ILE A 35 -5.87 1.54 5.73
C ILE A 35 -5.05 1.65 7.02
N LEU A 36 -5.29 2.71 7.79
CA LEU A 36 -4.60 2.94 9.06
C LEU A 36 -4.77 1.75 10.01
N THR A 37 -5.99 1.25 10.15
CA THR A 37 -6.30 0.09 10.98
C THR A 37 -5.64 -1.19 10.46
N GLY A 38 -5.62 -1.40 9.15
CA GLY A 38 -4.93 -2.53 8.53
C GLY A 38 -3.43 -2.52 8.79
N LEU A 39 -2.79 -1.35 8.66
CA LEU A 39 -1.36 -1.16 8.93
C LEU A 39 -1.03 -1.35 10.42
N LYS A 40 -1.82 -0.78 11.33
CA LYS A 40 -1.64 -0.95 12.78
C LYS A 40 -1.67 -2.43 13.18
N LYS A 41 -2.59 -3.22 12.61
CA LYS A 41 -2.67 -4.67 12.84
C LYS A 41 -1.45 -5.40 12.28
N ALA A 42 -1.02 -5.08 11.05
CA ALA A 42 0.15 -5.70 10.45
C ALA A 42 1.45 -5.42 11.23
N CYS A 43 1.59 -4.18 11.72
CA CYS A 43 2.77 -3.69 12.44
C CYS A 43 2.75 -3.98 13.96
N GLU A 44 1.76 -4.71 14.47
CA GLU A 44 1.64 -4.96 15.92
C GLU A 44 2.89 -5.66 16.48
N LYS A 45 3.48 -5.08 17.54
CA LYS A 45 4.73 -5.54 18.19
C LYS A 45 5.94 -5.61 17.24
N ARG A 46 5.93 -4.79 16.18
CA ARG A 46 7.06 -4.61 15.26
C ARG A 46 7.77 -3.27 15.54
N PRO A 47 9.04 -3.12 15.14
CA PRO A 47 9.78 -1.87 15.27
C PRO A 47 9.36 -0.86 14.18
N VAL A 48 8.06 -0.58 14.08
CA VAL A 48 7.48 0.41 13.15
C VAL A 48 6.75 1.45 13.98
N SER A 49 7.17 2.71 13.88
CA SER A 49 6.58 3.80 14.65
C SER A 49 5.20 4.20 14.13
N ALA A 50 4.41 4.85 14.98
CA ALA A 50 3.12 5.41 14.57
C ALA A 50 3.29 6.44 13.43
N ASP A 51 4.37 7.23 13.47
CA ASP A 51 4.67 8.22 12.43
C ASP A 51 4.95 7.56 11.07
N GLN A 52 5.69 6.44 11.05
CA GLN A 52 5.92 5.68 9.80
C GLN A 52 4.63 5.11 9.22
N ILE A 53 3.69 4.71 10.09
CA ILE A 53 2.37 4.25 9.67
C ILE A 53 1.57 5.43 9.07
N GLU A 54 1.52 6.57 9.75
CA GLU A 54 0.84 7.76 9.25
C GLU A 54 1.45 8.28 7.94
N GLU A 55 2.77 8.24 7.81
CA GLU A 55 3.47 8.60 6.58
C GLU A 55 3.09 7.68 5.42
N THR A 56 3.00 6.37 5.70
CA THR A 56 2.54 5.36 4.74
C THR A 56 1.12 5.66 4.26
N VAL A 57 0.20 5.95 5.18
CA VAL A 57 -1.19 6.33 4.86
C VAL A 57 -1.22 7.63 4.04
N GLY A 58 -0.52 8.67 4.48
CA GLY A 58 -0.48 9.96 3.79
C GLY A 58 0.11 9.87 2.39
N ALA A 59 1.05 8.95 2.16
CA ALA A 59 1.57 8.73 0.83
C ALA A 59 0.59 8.00 -0.10
N ILE A 60 -0.24 7.11 0.43
CA ILE A 60 -1.33 6.50 -0.33
C ILE A 60 -2.38 7.55 -0.71
N GLU A 61 -2.72 8.46 0.20
CA GLU A 61 -3.60 9.60 -0.12
C GLU A 61 -3.03 10.45 -1.25
N ARG A 62 -1.74 10.81 -1.18
CA ARG A 62 -1.07 11.57 -2.24
C ARG A 62 -1.05 10.82 -3.57
N LEU A 63 -0.82 9.50 -3.55
CA LEU A 63 -0.90 8.66 -4.74
C LEU A 63 -2.29 8.76 -5.37
N LEU A 64 -3.35 8.61 -4.57
CA LEU A 64 -4.74 8.63 -5.03
C LEU A 64 -5.17 10.01 -5.55
N GLN A 65 -4.72 11.09 -4.92
CA GLN A 65 -4.94 12.45 -5.42
C GLN A 65 -4.20 12.72 -6.73
N GLY A 66 -3.00 12.15 -6.86
CA GLY A 66 -2.14 12.32 -8.04
C GLY A 66 -2.55 11.49 -9.27
N THR A 67 -3.46 10.52 -9.13
CA THR A 67 -3.88 9.71 -10.29
C THR A 67 -4.73 10.53 -11.28
N GLY A 68 -5.51 11.50 -10.80
CA GLY A 68 -6.50 12.22 -11.60
C GLY A 68 -7.68 11.36 -12.08
N GLU A 69 -7.74 10.11 -11.64
CA GLU A 69 -8.78 9.15 -12.02
C GLU A 69 -10.01 9.31 -11.13
N LYS A 70 -11.19 8.97 -11.67
CA LYS A 70 -12.44 8.95 -10.88
C LYS A 70 -12.62 7.65 -10.08
N GLU A 71 -12.04 6.57 -10.58
CA GLU A 71 -12.12 5.25 -9.98
C GLU A 71 -10.73 4.60 -9.96
N VAL A 72 -10.36 4.00 -8.83
CA VAL A 72 -9.10 3.29 -8.66
C VAL A 72 -9.35 1.88 -8.12
N PRO A 73 -8.76 0.84 -8.73
CA PRO A 73 -8.86 -0.50 -8.17
C PRO A 73 -8.24 -0.59 -6.78
N SER A 74 -8.90 -1.29 -5.84
CA SER A 74 -8.35 -1.55 -4.50
C SER A 74 -7.00 -2.26 -4.53
N ARG A 75 -6.70 -2.91 -5.66
CA ARG A 75 -5.41 -3.55 -5.91
C ARG A 75 -4.26 -2.55 -5.83
N VAL A 76 -4.40 -1.37 -6.43
CA VAL A 76 -3.38 -0.31 -6.48
C VAL A 76 -2.98 0.12 -5.06
N ILE A 77 -3.98 0.34 -4.19
CA ILE A 77 -3.75 0.69 -2.79
C ILE A 77 -2.98 -0.42 -2.07
N GLY A 78 -3.41 -1.67 -2.21
CA GLY A 78 -2.76 -2.80 -1.55
C GLY A 78 -1.33 -3.02 -2.01
N GLU A 79 -1.04 -2.81 -3.30
CA GLU A 79 0.32 -2.88 -3.84
C GLU A 79 1.22 -1.77 -3.30
N GLU A 80 0.71 -0.54 -3.17
CA GLU A 80 1.46 0.56 -2.54
C GLU A 80 1.74 0.28 -1.05
N VAL A 81 0.75 -0.22 -0.30
CA VAL A 81 0.94 -0.64 1.10
C VAL A 81 2.01 -1.72 1.20
N MET A 82 1.92 -2.76 0.37
CA MET A 82 2.89 -3.86 0.33
C MET A 82 4.30 -3.35 0.05
N ARG A 83 4.48 -2.49 -0.96
CA ARG A 83 5.79 -1.92 -1.30
C ARG A 83 6.42 -1.18 -0.12
N ARG A 84 5.64 -0.38 0.59
CA ARG A 84 6.10 0.40 1.75
C ARG A 84 6.42 -0.50 2.94
N LEU A 85 5.54 -1.45 3.25
CA LEU A 85 5.78 -2.40 4.33
C LEU A 85 7.02 -3.27 4.08
N GLN A 86 7.28 -3.65 2.83
CA GLN A 86 8.49 -4.42 2.48
C GLN A 86 9.78 -3.66 2.85
N ALA A 87 9.78 -2.33 2.68
CA ALA A 87 10.91 -1.48 3.07
C ALA A 87 10.97 -1.21 4.59
N LEU A 88 9.83 -1.16 5.27
CA LEU A 88 9.75 -0.86 6.71
C LEU A 88 10.01 -2.10 7.58
N ASP A 89 9.28 -3.19 7.34
CA ASP A 89 9.39 -4.42 8.12
C ASP A 89 8.82 -5.63 7.34
N VAL A 90 9.70 -6.57 7.03
CA VAL A 90 9.36 -7.79 6.28
C VAL A 90 8.28 -8.63 6.97
N VAL A 91 8.25 -8.67 8.32
CA VAL A 91 7.24 -9.46 9.05
C VAL A 91 5.86 -8.80 8.97
N ALA A 92 5.80 -7.47 9.09
CA ALA A 92 4.57 -6.69 8.88
C ALA A 92 4.06 -6.84 7.45
N TYR A 93 4.95 -6.81 6.45
CA TYR A 93 4.61 -7.11 5.06
C TYR A 93 3.91 -8.46 4.93
N VAL A 94 4.50 -9.53 5.48
CA VAL A 94 3.95 -10.89 5.41
C VAL A 94 2.56 -10.97 6.07
N ARG A 95 2.39 -10.33 7.23
CA ARG A 95 1.09 -10.26 7.94
C ARG A 95 0.02 -9.50 7.16
N PHE A 96 0.40 -8.42 6.48
CA PHE A 96 -0.54 -7.69 5.63
C PHE A 96 -0.89 -8.51 4.38
N ALA A 97 0.10 -9.12 3.74
CA ALA A 97 -0.07 -9.94 2.56
C ALA A 97 -1.01 -11.13 2.80
N SER A 98 -1.00 -11.72 3.99
CA SER A 98 -1.88 -12.85 4.33
C SER A 98 -3.37 -12.48 4.27
N VAL A 99 -3.73 -11.25 4.66
CA VAL A 99 -5.10 -10.74 4.55
C VAL A 99 -5.39 -10.33 3.12
N TYR A 100 -4.48 -9.58 2.49
CA TYR A 100 -4.70 -8.97 1.18
C TYR A 100 -4.78 -9.99 0.03
N ARG A 101 -3.87 -10.97 -0.01
CA ARG A 101 -3.85 -11.98 -1.09
C ARG A 101 -4.79 -13.15 -0.83
N SER A 102 -5.29 -13.32 0.41
CA SER A 102 -6.18 -14.42 0.80
C SER A 102 -5.64 -15.76 0.29
N PHE A 103 -4.42 -16.08 0.69
CA PHE A 103 -3.74 -17.32 0.29
C PHE A 103 -4.64 -18.52 0.57
N ARG A 104 -4.79 -19.38 -0.43
CA ARG A 104 -5.71 -20.53 -0.36
C ARG A 104 -5.11 -21.69 0.42
N ASP A 105 -3.78 -21.81 0.41
CA ASP A 105 -3.05 -22.86 1.08
C ASP A 105 -1.68 -22.37 1.62
N VAL A 106 -1.06 -23.22 2.45
CA VAL A 106 0.24 -22.94 3.07
C VAL A 106 1.35 -22.94 2.03
N ASP A 107 1.22 -23.70 0.93
CA ASP A 107 2.24 -23.80 -0.11
C ASP A 107 2.36 -22.50 -0.91
N GLU A 108 1.23 -21.84 -1.24
CA GLU A 108 1.16 -20.52 -1.87
C GLU A 108 1.85 -19.46 -1.00
N PHE A 109 1.62 -19.52 0.32
CA PHE A 109 2.29 -18.63 1.28
C PHE A 109 3.80 -18.90 1.36
N MET A 110 4.22 -20.16 1.42
CA MET A 110 5.64 -20.53 1.47
C MET A 110 6.38 -20.16 0.19
N LYS A 111 5.71 -20.23 -0.97
CA LYS A 111 6.27 -19.78 -2.25
C LYS A 111 6.53 -18.28 -2.22
N GLU A 112 5.55 -17.48 -1.78
CA GLU A 112 5.72 -16.02 -1.66
C GLU A 112 6.87 -15.66 -0.71
N LEU A 113 6.97 -16.34 0.44
CA LEU A 113 8.07 -16.15 1.38
C LEU A 113 9.44 -16.45 0.77
N LYS A 114 9.55 -17.51 -0.03
CA LYS A 114 10.79 -17.86 -0.73
C LYS A 114 11.17 -16.81 -1.77
N GLU A 115 10.20 -16.32 -2.54
CA GLU A 115 10.42 -15.24 -3.52
C GLU A 115 10.90 -13.95 -2.81
N LEU A 116 10.27 -13.58 -1.70
CA LEU A 116 10.65 -12.43 -0.88
C LEU A 116 12.07 -12.58 -0.30
N ALA A 117 12.41 -13.76 0.22
CA ALA A 117 13.75 -14.05 0.74
C ALA A 117 14.83 -14.04 -0.35
N GLY A 118 14.48 -14.45 -1.58
CA GLY A 118 15.37 -14.40 -2.75
C GLY A 118 15.67 -12.97 -3.22
N GLN A 119 14.68 -12.07 -3.20
CA GLN A 119 14.84 -10.67 -3.60
C GLN A 119 15.81 -9.91 -2.67
N SER A 120 15.77 -10.19 -1.36
CA SER A 120 16.70 -9.60 -0.38
C SER A 120 18.18 -9.95 -0.62
N LYS A 121 18.48 -10.99 -1.42
CA LYS A 121 19.85 -11.39 -1.77
C LYS A 121 20.37 -10.75 -3.06
N ALA A 122 19.49 -10.24 -3.93
CA ALA A 122 19.84 -9.75 -5.26
C ALA A 122 20.16 -8.24 -5.32
N GLY A 123 19.88 -7.46 -4.27
CA GLY A 123 20.10 -6.00 -4.23
C GLY A 123 21.56 -5.54 -4.00
N GLY A 124 22.55 -6.42 -4.13
CA GLY A 124 23.95 -6.18 -3.76
C GLY A 124 24.97 -6.08 -4.91
N ALA A 125 24.53 -5.98 -6.17
CA ALA A 125 25.45 -5.80 -7.29
C ALA A 125 25.50 -4.32 -7.72
N LYS A 126 26.52 -3.58 -7.25
CA LYS A 126 26.87 -2.27 -7.82
C LYS A 126 27.17 -2.45 -9.32
N PRO A 127 26.71 -1.54 -10.20
CA PRO A 127 27.21 -1.48 -11.56
C PRO A 127 28.69 -1.10 -11.50
N GLN A 128 29.51 -1.95 -12.09
CA GLN A 128 30.93 -1.73 -12.34
C GLN A 128 31.01 -0.69 -13.45
N THR A 129 31.36 0.54 -13.09
CA THR A 129 31.75 1.58 -14.07
C THR A 129 33.09 1.14 -14.66
N GLY A 130 33.06 0.58 -15.87
CA GLY A 130 34.24 0.47 -16.71
C GLY A 130 34.59 1.88 -17.18
N GLU A 131 35.67 2.44 -16.64
CA GLU A 131 36.39 3.52 -17.31
C GLU A 131 37.13 2.90 -18.50
N ASP A 132 36.49 2.92 -19.67
CA ASP A 132 37.18 2.75 -20.95
C ASP A 132 38.00 4.02 -21.19
N GLY A 133 39.26 3.96 -20.77
CA GLY A 133 40.28 4.94 -21.07
C GLY A 133 40.73 4.85 -22.54
N GLN A 134 40.70 6.02 -23.19
CA GLN A 134 41.31 6.40 -24.49
C GLN A 134 40.64 5.85 -25.76
N PRO A 135 40.42 6.70 -26.79
CA PRO A 135 41.55 7.17 -27.59
C PRO A 135 41.48 8.64 -28.04
N SER A 136 42.63 9.32 -28.04
CA SER A 136 43.12 10.24 -29.09
C SER A 136 44.58 10.57 -28.81
#